data_AF-A0A5J5ICG5-F1
#
_entry.id   AF-A0A5J5ICG5-F1
#
_cell.length_a   1.000
_cell.length_b   1.000
_cell.length_c   1.000
_cell.angle_alpha   90.00
_cell.angle_beta   90.00
_cell.angle_gamma   90.00
#
_symmetry.space_group_name_H-M   'P 1'
#
loop_
_entity.id
_entity.type
_entity.pdbx_description
1 polymer ?
#
loop_
_entity_poly.entity_id
_entity_poly.type
_entity_poly.pdbx_seq_one_letter_code
_entity_poly.pdbx_strand_id
1 'polypeptide(L)' 'MRLFFLLLIILQGSRIFAQPSISSFTPVSGPVGTTVTIKGSGFSPTTAGNIVYFGAALLINPCN' A
#
# COMPACT_ATOMS: atom_id res chain seq x y z
N MET A 1 -14.54 30.47 -17.48
CA MET A 1 -15.00 29.19 -16.89
C MET A 1 -14.14 27.97 -17.28
N ARG A 2 -13.66 27.85 -18.53
CA ARG A 2 -12.79 26.71 -18.96
C ARG A 2 -11.29 26.88 -18.67
N LEU A 3 -10.81 28.12 -18.50
CA LEU A 3 -9.40 28.43 -18.29
C LEU A 3 -8.93 28.20 -16.84
N PHE A 4 -9.80 28.43 -15.86
CA PHE A 4 -9.51 28.17 -14.43
C PHE A 4 -9.37 26.67 -14.14
N PHE A 5 -10.13 25.84 -14.86
CA PHE A 5 -10.08 24.37 -14.73
C PHE A 5 -8.75 23.80 -15.25
N LEU A 6 -8.20 24.40 -16.31
CA LEU A 6 -6.87 24.05 -16.85
C LEU A 6 -5.76 24.46 -15.88
N LEU A 7 -5.84 25.64 -15.26
CA LEU A 7 -4.88 26.09 -14.23
C LEU A 7 -4.87 25.15 -13.00
N LEU A 8 -6.03 24.62 -12.61
CA LEU A 8 -6.14 23.64 -11.53
C LEU A 8 -5.42 22.33 -11.88
N ILE A 9 -5.60 21.81 -13.10
CA ILE A 9 -4.96 20.57 -13.58
C ILE A 9 -3.43 20.71 -13.66
N ILE A 10 -2.92 21.89 -14.02
CA ILE A 10 -1.48 22.16 -14.11
C ILE A 10 -0.87 22.29 -12.69
N LEU A 11 -1.62 22.80 -11.70
CA LEU A 11 -1.21 22.82 -10.28
C LEU A 11 -1.31 21.45 -9.60
N GLN A 12 -2.21 20.57 -10.05
CA GLN A 12 -2.28 19.18 -9.60
C GLN A 12 -1.18 18.35 -10.28
N GLY A 13 0.09 18.70 -10.02
CA GLY A 13 1.27 18.06 -10.61
C GLY A 13 1.08 16.56 -10.72
N SER A 14 1.23 16.06 -11.96
CA SER A 14 1.01 14.67 -12.35
C SER A 14 1.41 13.73 -11.23
N ARG A 15 0.42 13.19 -10.52
CA ARG A 15 0.64 12.17 -9.51
C ARG A 15 0.99 10.92 -10.30
N ILE A 16 2.25 10.78 -10.69
CA ILE A 16 2.79 9.50 -11.13
C ILE A 16 2.69 8.64 -9.88
N PHE A 17 1.60 7.88 -9.78
CA PHE A 17 1.47 6.85 -8.76
C PHE A 17 2.48 5.79 -9.18
N ALA A 18 3.74 5.99 -8.75
CA ALA A 18 4.78 5.02 -8.94
C ALA A 18 4.23 3.72 -8.38
N GLN A 19 4.19 2.68 -9.22
CA GLN A 19 3.68 1.40 -8.80
C GLN A 19 4.41 1.00 -7.52
N PRO A 20 3.69 0.73 -6.41
CA PRO A 20 4.34 0.36 -5.18
C PRO A 20 5.13 -0.93 -5.39
N SER A 21 6.39 -0.93 -4.97
CA SER A 21 7.30 -2.06 -5.14
C SER A 21 7.86 -2.47 -3.79
N ILE A 22 7.86 -3.78 -3.52
CA ILE A 22 8.35 -4.37 -2.27
C ILE A 22 9.78 -4.87 -2.51
N SER A 23 10.73 -4.41 -1.71
CA SER A 23 12.12 -4.89 -1.76
C SER A 23 12.38 -6.03 -0.80
N SER A 24 11.74 -6.02 0.37
CA SER A 24 11.87 -7.06 1.39
C SER A 24 10.79 -6.94 2.45
N PHE A 25 10.57 -8.03 3.19
CA PHE A 25 9.74 -8.00 4.40
C PHE A 25 10.28 -8.98 5.44
N THR A 26 10.12 -8.64 6.71
CA THR A 26 10.53 -9.48 7.84
C THR A 26 9.58 -9.33 9.02
N PRO A 27 9.37 -10.39 9.82
CA PRO A 27 9.80 -11.77 9.58
C PRO A 27 9.03 -12.41 8.41
N VAL A 28 9.57 -13.50 7.84
CA VAL A 28 8.93 -14.24 6.73
C VAL A 28 7.77 -15.13 7.17
N SER A 29 7.69 -15.42 8.48
CA SER A 29 6.62 -16.20 9.10
C SER A 29 6.50 -15.87 10.58
N GLY A 30 5.35 -16.19 11.16
CA GLY A 30 5.04 -16.02 12.58
C GLY A 30 3.57 -16.34 12.86
N PRO A 31 3.19 -16.49 14.14
CA PRO A 31 1.78 -16.67 14.52
C PRO A 31 0.93 -15.44 14.14
N VAL A 32 -0.39 -15.60 14.14
CA VAL A 32 -1.33 -14.48 13.96
C VAL A 32 -1.04 -13.37 14.98
N GLY A 33 -1.05 -12.11 14.52
CA GLY A 33 -0.68 -10.95 15.33
C GLY A 33 0.81 -10.58 15.25
N THR A 34 1.62 -11.34 14.51
CA THR A 34 3.02 -10.97 14.23
C THR A 34 3.08 -9.64 13.46
N THR A 35 3.90 -8.71 13.95
CA THR A 35 4.20 -7.47 13.22
C THR A 35 5.17 -7.76 12.09
N VAL A 36 4.74 -7.51 10.86
CA VAL A 36 5.57 -7.63 9.65
C VAL A 36 6.00 -6.23 9.20
N THR A 37 7.31 -6.04 9.05
CA THR A 37 7.88 -4.83 8.46
C THR A 37 8.10 -5.06 6.97
N ILE A 38 7.50 -4.21 6.13
CA ILE A 38 7.65 -4.25 4.67
C ILE A 38 8.49 -3.04 4.23
N LYS A 39 9.58 -3.30 3.50
CA LYS A 39 10.42 -2.27 2.89
C LYS A 39 10.16 -2.22 1.40
N GLY A 40 10.15 -1.03 0.83
CA GLY A 40 9.79 -0.81 -0.56
C GLY A 40 9.80 0.67 -0.94
N SER A 41 9.28 0.95 -2.13
CA SER A 41 9.13 2.30 -2.67
C SER A 41 7.72 2.48 -3.24
N GLY A 42 7.31 3.75 -3.41
CA GLY A 42 5.99 4.07 -3.95
C GLY A 42 4.82 3.83 -3.00
N PHE A 43 5.07 3.57 -1.71
CA PHE A 43 4.01 3.51 -0.70
C PHE A 43 3.40 4.88 -0.47
N SER A 44 2.10 4.89 -0.18
CA SER A 44 1.38 6.11 0.13
C SER A 44 1.92 6.74 1.42
N PRO A 45 2.11 8.08 1.46
CA PRO A 45 2.50 8.77 2.68
C PRO A 45 1.39 8.72 3.75
N THR A 46 0.15 8.42 3.34
CA THR A 46 -0.98 8.18 4.25
C THR A 46 -1.16 6.69 4.47
N THR A 47 -1.16 6.25 5.73
CA THR A 47 -1.31 4.83 6.09
C THR A 47 -2.57 4.20 5.50
N ALA A 48 -3.70 4.91 5.50
CA ALA A 48 -4.96 4.43 4.95
C ALA A 48 -4.91 4.17 3.42
N GLY A 49 -3.93 4.72 2.72
CA GLY A 49 -3.72 4.48 1.29
C GLY A 49 -2.87 3.23 0.99
N ASN A 50 -2.40 2.52 2.01
CA ASN A 50 -1.62 1.29 1.87
C ASN A 50 -2.48 0.09 2.28
N ILE A 51 -2.74 -0.82 1.33
CA ILE A 51 -3.50 -2.05 1.57
C ILE A 51 -2.57 -3.24 1.34
N VAL A 52 -2.51 -4.14 2.32
CA VAL A 52 -1.63 -5.33 2.31
C VAL A 52 -2.48 -6.59 2.42
N TYR A 53 -2.20 -7.57 1.56
CA TYR A 53 -2.86 -8.87 1.56
C TYR A 53 -1.82 -9.97 1.82
N PHE A 54 -2.13 -10.90 2.72
CA PHE A 54 -1.34 -12.11 2.95
C PHE A 54 -2.14 -13.32 2.43
N GLY A 55 -1.70 -13.92 1.31
CA GLY A 55 -2.38 -15.08 0.71
C GLY A 55 -3.78 -14.80 0.15
N ALA A 56 -4.62 -15.85 0.07
CA ALA A 56 -6.02 -15.81 -0.39
C ALA A 56 -7.02 -16.44 0.62
N ALA A 57 -6.59 -16.81 1.83
CA ALA A 57 -7.37 -17.69 2.70
C ALA A 57 -7.49 -17.16 4.15
N LEU A 58 -8.73 -17.20 4.67
CA LEU A 58 -9.04 -17.16 6.10
C LEU A 58 -8.29 -18.30 6.80
N LEU A 59 -7.28 -17.97 7.60
CA LEU A 59 -6.76 -18.90 8.63
C LEU A 59 -7.79 -18.98 9.77
N ILE A 60 -8.91 -19.67 9.54
CA ILE A 60 -9.57 -20.35 10.64
C ILE A 60 -8.69 -21.55 10.99
N ASN A 61 -7.94 -21.43 12.07
CA ASN A 61 -7.11 -22.50 12.59
C ASN A 61 -8.03 -23.71 12.94
N PRO A 62 -7.99 -24.86 12.25
CA PRO A 62 -8.75 -26.03 12.67
C PRO A 62 -7.93 -26.75 13.74
N CYS A 63 -7.85 -26.14 14.92
CA CYS A 63 -7.55 -26.85 16.15
C CYS A 63 -8.75 -26.70 17.08
N ASN A 64 -9.76 -27.52 16.81
CA ASN A 64 -10.53 -28.25 17.81
C ASN A 64 -11.12 -29.49 17.14
#